data_AF-A0A9D4B6G3-F1
#
_entry.id   AF-A0A9D4B6G3-F1
#
_cell.length_a   1.000
_cell.length_b   1.000
_cell.length_c   1.000
_cell.angle_alpha   90.00
_cell.angle_beta   90.00
_cell.angle_gamma   90.00
#
_symmetry.space_group_name_H-M   'P 1'
#
loop_
_entity.id
_entity.type
_entity.pdbx_description
1 polymer ?
#
loop_
_entity_poly.entity_id
_entity_poly.type
_entity_poly.pdbx_seq_one_letter_code
_entity_poly.pdbx_strand_id
1 'polypeptide(L)'
;MSAGGGREEEERAAAAAAMLQLLREQAEPPAEESGAQRFALCLPPGEEVKEVEETIEEMLIRLDEFCGVTDVIRSDTSQILDETIPLIKAKVVEMNDIYAKVDKLEAFVKMVGRHVSFLEEQVLQAEGNHSTVSHAVRKLLQSAAIPSFKNKHTPSAQHTYDLPKLYRTEDYFPRNYVGTKYQSH
;
A
#
# COMPACT_ATOMS: atom_id res chain seq x y z
N MET A 1 77.75 -3.46 98.64
CA MET A 1 76.30 -3.46 98.90
C MET A 1 75.65 -2.52 97.89
N SER A 2 75.05 -3.06 96.82
CA SER A 2 74.19 -2.29 95.91
C SER A 2 73.18 -3.26 95.33
N ALA A 3 72.04 -3.39 96.00
CA ALA A 3 70.91 -4.19 95.59
C ALA A 3 69.67 -3.42 96.03
N GLY A 4 69.14 -2.57 95.13
CA GLY A 4 68.00 -1.71 95.46
C GLY A 4 67.24 -1.12 94.27
N GLY A 5 67.62 -1.42 93.02
CA GLY A 5 66.99 -0.81 91.83
C GLY A 5 65.88 -1.62 91.15
N GLY A 6 65.81 -2.94 91.38
CA GLY A 6 64.92 -3.82 90.58
C GLY A 6 63.43 -3.76 90.95
N ARG A 7 63.09 -3.32 92.17
CA ARG A 7 61.72 -3.43 92.69
C ARG A 7 60.81 -2.27 92.27
N GLU A 8 61.38 -1.07 92.11
CA GLU A 8 60.64 0.11 91.66
C GLU A 8 60.37 0.11 90.15
N GLU A 9 61.25 -0.51 89.36
CA GLU A 9 61.08 -0.65 87.90
C GLU A 9 60.02 -1.70 87.56
N GLU A 10 59.97 -2.81 88.31
CA GLU A 10 58.94 -3.84 88.21
C GLU A 10 57.55 -3.30 88.62
N GLU A 11 57.48 -2.47 89.66
CA GLU A 11 56.23 -1.84 90.11
C GLU A 11 55.72 -0.78 89.12
N ARG A 12 56.63 0.00 88.51
CA ARG A 12 56.28 0.90 87.39
C ARG A 12 55.82 0.16 86.15
N ALA A 13 56.46 -0.96 85.82
CA ALA A 13 56.06 -1.80 84.68
C ALA A 13 54.67 -2.43 84.93
N ALA A 14 54.40 -2.88 86.15
CA ALA A 14 53.08 -3.38 86.55
C ALA A 14 52.00 -2.30 86.50
N ALA A 15 52.31 -1.07 86.95
CA ALA A 15 51.40 0.06 86.86
C ALA A 15 51.10 0.47 85.41
N ALA A 16 52.12 0.46 84.54
CA ALA A 16 51.94 0.73 83.11
C ALA A 16 51.09 -0.35 82.41
N ALA A 17 51.29 -1.62 82.77
CA ALA A 17 50.47 -2.73 82.26
C ALA A 17 49.02 -2.65 82.75
N ALA A 18 48.79 -2.27 84.01
CA ALA A 18 47.45 -2.05 84.55
C ALA A 18 46.75 -0.86 83.86
N MET A 19 47.49 0.21 83.56
CA MET A 19 46.95 1.37 82.85
C MET A 19 46.60 1.03 81.39
N LEU A 20 47.39 0.18 80.73
CA LEU A 20 47.08 -0.34 79.39
C LEU A 20 45.90 -1.31 79.38
N GLN A 21 45.72 -2.13 80.43
CA GLN A 21 44.53 -2.96 80.58
C GLN A 21 43.27 -2.11 80.78
N LEU A 22 43.34 -1.07 81.59
CA LEU A 22 42.21 -0.17 81.85
C LEU A 22 41.82 0.65 80.61
N LEU A 23 42.79 1.05 79.78
CA LEU A 23 42.56 1.69 78.49
C LEU A 23 41.98 0.72 77.44
N ARG A 24 42.33 -0.57 77.51
CA ARG A 24 41.79 -1.61 76.63
C ARG A 24 40.34 -1.98 76.98
N GLU A 25 39.98 -1.94 78.26
CA GLU A 25 38.63 -2.23 78.74
C GLU A 25 37.62 -1.13 78.42
N GLN A 26 38.10 0.10 78.17
CA GLN A 26 37.29 1.26 77.77
C GLN A 26 37.19 1.47 76.25
N ALA A 27 37.70 0.53 75.44
CA ALA A 27 37.84 0.70 73.99
C ALA A 27 36.89 -0.15 73.11
N GLU A 28 35.91 -0.84 73.70
CA GLU A 28 34.84 -1.52 72.96
C GLU A 28 33.54 -0.69 73.08
N PRO A 29 33.14 0.07 72.05
CA PRO A 29 31.80 0.62 72.01
C PRO A 29 30.79 -0.54 71.81
N PRO A 30 29.62 -0.55 72.48
CA PRO A 30 28.59 -1.50 72.14
C PRO A 30 28.23 -1.32 70.66
N ALA A 31 28.24 -2.40 69.89
CA ALA A 31 27.75 -2.39 68.52
C ALA A 31 26.32 -1.82 68.54
N GLU A 32 26.17 -0.57 68.12
CA GLU A 32 24.87 0.04 67.95
C GLU A 32 24.13 -0.79 66.89
N GLU A 33 23.12 -1.53 67.35
CA GLU A 33 22.22 -2.31 66.52
C GLU A 33 21.49 -1.33 65.59
N SER A 34 22.10 -1.12 64.42
CA SER A 34 21.62 -0.21 63.38
C SER A 34 20.15 -0.48 63.13
N GLY A 35 19.30 0.56 63.09
CA GLY A 35 17.87 0.42 62.85
C GLY A 35 17.53 -0.44 61.61
N ALA A 36 18.44 -0.52 60.64
CA ALA A 36 18.37 -1.43 59.49
C ALA A 36 18.24 -2.92 59.86
N GLN A 37 18.88 -3.39 60.94
CA GLN A 37 18.75 -4.76 61.44
C GLN A 37 17.36 -5.04 62.03
N ARG A 38 16.74 -4.03 62.64
CA ARG A 38 15.39 -4.15 63.22
C ARG A 38 14.30 -4.22 62.15
N PHE A 39 14.52 -3.56 61.01
CA PHE A 39 13.63 -3.68 59.85
C PHE A 39 13.79 -5.01 59.10
N ALA A 40 15.00 -5.60 59.09
CA ALA A 40 15.25 -6.91 58.51
C ALA A 40 14.50 -8.06 59.23
N LEU A 41 14.16 -7.86 60.51
CA LEU A 41 13.44 -8.83 61.35
C LEU A 41 11.91 -8.78 61.22
N CYS A 42 11.35 -7.79 60.53
CA CYS A 42 9.89 -7.61 60.38
C CYS A 42 9.35 -7.97 58.99
N LEU A 43 10.18 -8.47 58.06
CA LEU A 43 9.67 -9.00 56.80
C LEU A 43 9.03 -10.39 57.04
N PRO A 44 7.81 -10.64 56.54
CA PRO A 44 7.23 -11.98 56.54
C PRO A 44 8.12 -12.95 55.73
N PRO A 45 8.04 -14.28 55.97
CA PRO A 45 8.85 -15.26 55.26
C PRO A 45 8.75 -15.05 53.74
N GLY A 46 9.90 -15.03 53.07
CA GLY A 46 10.10 -14.50 51.72
C GLY A 46 9.39 -15.21 50.57
N GLU A 47 8.41 -16.07 50.84
CA GLU A 47 7.65 -16.81 49.84
C GLU A 47 6.53 -15.95 49.22
N GLU A 48 5.75 -15.23 50.03
CA GLU A 48 4.74 -14.27 49.54
C GLU A 48 5.38 -13.09 48.80
N VAL A 49 6.52 -12.60 49.31
CA VAL A 49 7.29 -11.52 48.67
C VAL A 49 7.84 -11.96 47.31
N LYS A 50 8.29 -13.21 47.23
CA LYS A 50 8.81 -13.81 45.99
C LYS A 50 7.71 -14.07 44.97
N GLU A 51 6.53 -14.53 45.38
CA GLU A 51 5.38 -14.69 44.47
C GLU A 51 4.97 -13.35 43.84
N VAL A 52 4.99 -12.27 44.64
CA VAL A 52 4.72 -10.91 44.14
C VAL A 52 5.82 -10.46 43.18
N GLU A 53 7.09 -10.72 43.47
CA GLU A 53 8.22 -10.41 42.59
C GLU A 53 8.10 -11.15 41.25
N GLU A 54 7.84 -12.46 41.27
CA GLU A 54 7.63 -13.27 40.06
C GLU A 54 6.42 -12.77 39.25
N THR A 55 5.33 -12.37 39.93
CA THR A 55 4.16 -11.78 39.27
C THR A 55 4.48 -10.44 38.61
N ILE A 56 5.30 -9.59 39.25
CA ILE A 56 5.74 -8.31 38.69
C ILE A 56 6.61 -8.55 37.45
N GLU A 57 7.55 -9.48 37.52
CA GLU A 57 8.39 -9.84 36.37
C GLU A 57 7.53 -10.33 35.19
N GLU A 58 6.56 -11.22 35.43
CA GLU A 58 5.64 -11.69 34.40
C GLU A 58 4.82 -10.53 33.80
N MET A 59 4.30 -9.62 34.63
CA MET A 59 3.57 -8.45 34.16
C MET A 59 4.45 -7.51 33.32
N LEU A 60 5.71 -7.31 33.70
CA LEU A 60 6.66 -6.48 32.95
C LEU A 60 6.95 -7.08 31.57
N ILE A 61 7.11 -8.41 31.49
CA ILE A 61 7.28 -9.12 30.20
C ILE A 61 6.04 -8.90 29.32
N ARG A 62 4.83 -9.12 29.86
CA ARG A 62 3.58 -8.91 29.11
C ARG A 62 3.39 -7.45 28.67
N LEU A 63 3.84 -6.48 29.47
CA LEU A 63 3.81 -5.07 29.10
C LEU A 63 4.78 -4.75 27.95
N ASP A 64 5.97 -5.34 27.94
CA ASP A 64 6.93 -5.20 26.85
C ASP A 64 6.38 -5.78 25.55
N GLU A 65 5.79 -6.98 25.61
CA GLU A 65 5.11 -7.61 24.48
C GLU A 65 3.96 -6.74 23.95
N PHE A 66 3.15 -6.16 24.84
CA PHE A 66 2.07 -5.26 24.45
C PHE A 66 2.58 -3.98 23.77
N CYS A 67 3.70 -3.42 24.26
CA CYS A 67 4.37 -2.30 23.61
C CYS A 67 4.82 -2.69 22.20
N GLY A 68 5.43 -3.86 22.04
CA GLY A 68 5.85 -4.40 20.74
C GLY A 68 4.69 -4.53 19.76
N VAL A 69 3.56 -5.11 20.18
CA VAL A 69 2.35 -5.21 19.33
C VAL A 69 1.80 -3.84 18.97
N THR A 70 1.78 -2.90 19.91
CA THR A 70 1.31 -1.53 19.66
C THR A 70 2.20 -0.81 18.65
N ASP A 71 3.51 -1.05 18.69
CA ASP A 71 4.47 -0.49 17.75
C ASP A 71 4.28 -1.02 16.34
N VAL A 72 4.05 -2.33 16.19
CA VAL A 72 3.69 -2.95 14.90
C VAL A 72 2.41 -2.33 14.36
N ILE A 73 1.34 -2.26 15.16
CA ILE A 73 0.07 -1.64 14.73
C ILE A 73 0.28 -0.20 14.27
N ARG A 74 1.09 0.59 14.99
CA ARG A 74 1.38 1.98 14.62
C ARG A 74 2.15 2.07 13.32
N SER A 75 3.16 1.22 13.13
CA SER A 75 3.94 1.14 11.91
C SER A 75 3.06 0.77 10.71
N ASP A 76 2.28 -0.30 10.83
CA ASP A 76 1.39 -0.77 9.76
C ASP A 76 0.32 0.27 9.43
N THR A 77 -0.26 0.92 10.45
CA THR A 77 -1.22 2.01 10.24
C THR A 77 -0.57 3.16 9.46
N SER A 78 0.65 3.54 9.82
CA SER A 78 1.39 4.60 9.12
C SER A 78 1.66 4.20 7.67
N GLN A 79 2.12 2.97 7.42
CA GLN A 79 2.33 2.45 6.06
C GLN A 79 1.02 2.44 5.24
N ILE A 80 -0.09 2.02 5.83
CA ILE A 80 -1.38 1.99 5.13
C ILE A 80 -1.82 3.40 4.76
N LEU A 81 -1.75 4.35 5.69
CA LEU A 81 -2.21 5.71 5.50
C LEU A 81 -1.32 6.52 4.56
N ASP A 82 0.00 6.37 4.68
CA ASP A 82 0.97 7.23 4.00
C ASP A 82 1.41 6.66 2.64
N GLU A 83 1.36 5.33 2.46
CA GLU A 83 1.82 4.68 1.22
C GLU A 83 0.69 3.98 0.49
N THR A 84 0.00 3.05 1.17
CA THR A 84 -0.91 2.11 0.50
C THR A 84 -2.17 2.82 -0.02
N ILE A 85 -2.82 3.64 0.81
CA ILE A 85 -4.02 4.38 0.40
C ILE A 85 -3.71 5.36 -0.74
N PRO A 86 -2.65 6.20 -0.68
CA PRO A 86 -2.27 7.05 -1.80
C PRO A 86 -1.98 6.28 -3.09
N LEU A 87 -1.30 5.13 -2.99
CA LEU A 87 -1.01 4.28 -4.14
C LEU A 87 -2.30 3.73 -4.78
N ILE A 88 -3.22 3.20 -3.97
CA ILE A 88 -4.53 2.73 -4.45
C ILE A 88 -5.29 3.89 -5.11
N LYS A 89 -5.30 5.07 -4.49
CA LYS A 89 -5.95 6.26 -5.06
C LYS A 89 -5.36 6.64 -6.41
N ALA A 90 -4.05 6.61 -6.56
CA ALA A 90 -3.38 6.85 -7.84
C ALA A 90 -3.80 5.81 -8.90
N LYS A 91 -3.87 4.53 -8.52
CA LYS A 91 -4.31 3.45 -9.42
C LYS A 91 -5.77 3.59 -9.85
N VAL A 92 -6.66 4.04 -8.95
CA VAL A 92 -8.06 4.35 -9.32
C VAL A 92 -8.12 5.48 -10.36
N VAL A 93 -7.27 6.50 -10.23
CA VAL A 93 -7.18 7.57 -11.23
C VAL A 93 -6.68 7.04 -12.58
N GLU A 94 -5.63 6.22 -12.60
CA GLU A 94 -5.15 5.56 -13.84
C GLU A 94 -6.26 4.72 -14.49
N MET A 95 -7.09 4.06 -13.69
CA MET A 95 -8.20 3.25 -14.20
C MET A 95 -9.28 4.10 -14.90
N ASN A 96 -9.51 5.34 -14.48
CA ASN A 96 -10.42 6.26 -15.18
C ASN A 96 -9.94 6.56 -16.61
N ASP A 97 -8.63 6.68 -16.82
CA ASP A 97 -8.08 6.90 -18.17
C ASP A 97 -8.27 5.67 -19.07
N ILE A 98 -8.24 4.47 -18.48
CA ILE A 98 -8.55 3.23 -19.20
C ILE A 98 -10.02 3.22 -19.61
N TYR A 99 -10.94 3.54 -18.69
CA TYR A 99 -12.36 3.64 -19.02
C TYR A 99 -12.64 4.67 -20.11
N ALA A 100 -12.01 5.85 -20.05
CA ALA A 100 -12.13 6.85 -21.12
C ALA A 100 -11.64 6.34 -22.49
N LYS A 101 -10.63 5.46 -22.54
CA LYS A 101 -10.19 4.81 -23.78
C LYS A 101 -11.21 3.78 -24.26
N VAL A 102 -11.82 3.02 -23.35
CA VAL A 102 -12.90 2.06 -23.66
C VAL A 102 -14.11 2.79 -24.24
N ASP A 103 -14.53 3.91 -23.64
CA ASP A 103 -15.66 4.71 -24.13
C ASP A 103 -15.42 5.24 -25.54
N LYS A 104 -14.19 5.74 -25.80
CA LYS A 104 -13.80 6.19 -27.15
C LYS A 104 -13.83 5.05 -28.15
N LEU A 105 -13.37 3.87 -27.76
CA LEU A 105 -13.41 2.67 -28.61
C LEU A 105 -14.86 2.25 -28.90
N GLU A 106 -15.74 2.30 -27.91
CA GLU A 106 -17.16 1.98 -28.09
C GLU A 106 -17.84 2.97 -29.04
N ALA A 107 -17.62 4.27 -28.85
CA ALA A 107 -18.14 5.31 -29.74
C ALA A 107 -17.63 5.10 -31.18
N PHE A 108 -16.36 4.71 -31.31
CA PHE A 108 -15.75 4.37 -32.57
C PHE A 108 -16.45 3.17 -33.25
N VAL A 109 -16.62 2.05 -32.55
CA VAL A 109 -17.29 0.85 -33.07
C VAL A 109 -18.74 1.17 -33.47
N LYS A 110 -19.47 1.95 -32.65
CA LYS A 110 -20.83 2.41 -32.97
C LYS A 110 -20.88 3.22 -34.26
N MET A 111 -19.91 4.11 -34.48
CA MET A 111 -19.82 4.88 -35.73
C MET A 111 -19.56 4.00 -36.95
N VAL A 112 -18.64 3.03 -36.85
CA VAL A 112 -18.40 2.07 -37.94
C VAL A 112 -19.66 1.30 -38.27
N GLY A 113 -20.36 0.80 -37.23
CA GLY A 113 -21.63 0.10 -37.42
C GLY A 113 -22.65 0.94 -38.21
N ARG A 114 -22.83 2.21 -37.85
CA ARG A 114 -23.70 3.14 -38.60
C ARG A 114 -23.29 3.30 -40.06
N HIS A 115 -21.99 3.43 -40.34
CA HIS A 115 -21.50 3.58 -41.70
C HIS A 115 -21.68 2.30 -42.54
N VAL A 116 -21.47 1.13 -41.95
CA VAL A 116 -21.70 -0.17 -42.61
C VAL A 116 -23.17 -0.33 -42.95
N SER A 117 -24.08 -0.13 -41.98
CA SER A 117 -25.53 -0.23 -42.24
C SER A 117 -26.00 0.76 -43.30
N PHE A 118 -25.43 1.96 -43.33
CA PHE A 118 -25.74 2.95 -44.36
C PHE A 118 -25.28 2.51 -45.76
N LEU A 119 -24.09 1.91 -45.88
CA LEU A 119 -23.60 1.36 -47.15
C LEU A 119 -24.42 0.15 -47.60
N GLU A 120 -24.78 -0.74 -46.67
CA GLU A 120 -25.65 -1.89 -46.95
C GLU A 120 -27.00 -1.46 -47.53
N GLU A 121 -27.64 -0.46 -46.94
CA GLU A 121 -28.90 0.10 -47.45
C GLU A 121 -28.75 0.68 -48.87
N GLN A 122 -27.66 1.41 -49.14
CA GLN A 122 -27.41 1.95 -50.48
C GLN A 122 -27.17 0.87 -51.53
N VAL A 123 -26.47 -0.21 -51.17
CA VAL A 123 -26.27 -1.36 -52.05
C VAL A 123 -27.61 -2.04 -52.33
N LEU A 124 -28.42 -2.28 -51.30
CA LEU A 124 -29.74 -2.90 -51.43
C LEU A 124 -30.68 -2.08 -52.32
N GLN A 125 -30.68 -0.75 -52.18
CA GLN A 125 -31.43 0.16 -53.06
C GLN A 125 -30.94 0.11 -54.50
N ALA A 126 -29.62 0.09 -54.73
CA ALA A 126 -29.05 0.00 -56.06
C ALA A 126 -29.42 -1.33 -56.76
N GLU A 127 -29.36 -2.44 -56.05
CA GLU A 127 -29.76 -3.77 -56.55
C GLU A 127 -31.26 -3.86 -56.85
N GLY A 128 -32.10 -3.32 -55.96
CA GLY A 128 -33.56 -3.28 -56.15
C GLY A 128 -33.97 -2.44 -57.37
N ASN A 129 -33.32 -1.28 -57.55
CA ASN A 129 -33.57 -0.42 -58.70
C ASN A 129 -33.06 -1.06 -60.00
N HIS A 130 -31.87 -1.66 -60.00
CA HIS A 130 -31.31 -2.31 -61.18
C HIS A 130 -32.12 -3.54 -61.62
N SER A 131 -32.58 -4.37 -60.67
CA SER A 131 -33.42 -5.54 -60.96
C SER A 131 -34.80 -5.15 -61.52
N THR A 132 -35.43 -4.12 -60.97
CA THR A 132 -36.72 -3.59 -61.43
C THR A 132 -36.61 -2.95 -62.81
N VAL A 133 -35.56 -2.15 -63.05
CA VAL A 133 -35.30 -1.54 -64.36
C VAL A 133 -34.99 -2.62 -65.40
N SER A 134 -34.15 -3.61 -65.09
CA SER A 134 -33.87 -4.73 -65.98
C SER A 134 -35.13 -5.53 -66.34
N HIS A 135 -36.02 -5.76 -65.37
CA HIS A 135 -37.28 -6.45 -65.60
C HIS A 135 -38.26 -5.61 -66.44
N ALA A 136 -38.38 -4.30 -66.18
CA ALA A 136 -39.20 -3.39 -66.96
C ALA A 136 -38.69 -3.25 -68.40
N VAL A 137 -37.37 -3.16 -68.60
CA VAL A 137 -36.73 -3.12 -69.93
C VAL A 137 -36.95 -4.44 -70.68
N ARG A 138 -36.81 -5.60 -70.01
CA ARG A 138 -37.14 -6.89 -70.62
C ARG A 138 -38.62 -6.98 -71.01
N LYS A 139 -39.54 -6.55 -70.14
CA LYS A 139 -40.97 -6.55 -70.43
C LYS A 139 -41.32 -5.61 -71.59
N LEU A 140 -40.72 -4.42 -71.65
CA LEU A 140 -40.89 -3.44 -72.72
C LEU A 140 -40.36 -3.96 -74.07
N LEU A 141 -39.21 -4.63 -74.07
CA LEU A 141 -38.65 -5.28 -75.26
C LEU A 141 -39.48 -6.49 -75.71
N GLN A 142 -40.08 -7.22 -74.77
CA GLN A 142 -40.99 -8.34 -75.07
C GLN A 142 -42.37 -7.87 -75.55
N SER A 143 -42.85 -6.71 -75.10
CA SER A 143 -44.13 -6.15 -75.53
C SER A 143 -44.03 -5.26 -76.77
N ALA A 144 -42.82 -4.91 -77.23
CA ALA A 144 -42.59 -4.17 -78.45
C ALA A 144 -42.26 -5.11 -79.62
N ALA A 145 -43.29 -5.52 -80.36
CA ALA A 145 -43.10 -5.72 -81.80
C ALA A 145 -42.71 -4.35 -82.39
N ILE A 146 -41.51 -4.30 -82.98
CA ILE A 146 -40.73 -3.10 -83.32
C ILE A 146 -41.53 -2.07 -84.13
N PRO A 147 -41.44 -0.77 -83.76
CA PRO A 147 -41.28 0.26 -84.78
C PRO A 147 -39.93 0.98 -84.60
N SER A 148 -39.22 1.17 -85.72
CA SER A 148 -38.03 2.00 -85.78
C SER A 148 -38.35 3.43 -85.37
N PHE A 149 -37.77 3.89 -84.26
CA PHE A 149 -37.80 5.29 -83.85
C PHE A 149 -36.38 5.84 -83.74
N LYS A 150 -36.17 6.98 -84.41
CA LYS A 150 -34.93 7.74 -84.47
C LYS A 150 -34.48 8.16 -83.06
N ASN A 151 -33.25 7.81 -82.70
CA ASN A 151 -32.63 8.17 -81.43
C ASN A 151 -32.47 9.69 -81.30
N LYS A 152 -33.16 10.28 -80.33
CA LYS A 152 -32.83 11.58 -79.76
C LYS A 152 -32.41 11.30 -78.33
N HIS A 153 -31.10 11.25 -78.09
CA HIS A 153 -30.52 11.04 -76.77
C HIS A 153 -31.01 12.15 -75.83
N THR A 154 -31.95 11.81 -74.94
CA THR A 154 -32.14 12.56 -73.70
C THR A 154 -30.99 12.15 -72.76
N PRO A 155 -30.32 13.10 -72.10
CA PRO A 155 -29.33 12.74 -71.11
C PRO A 155 -30.07 12.06 -69.96
N SER A 156 -29.88 10.75 -69.81
CA SER A 156 -30.21 10.04 -68.59
C SER A 156 -29.56 10.81 -67.46
N ALA A 157 -30.35 11.23 -66.46
CA ALA A 157 -29.81 11.86 -65.27
C ALA A 157 -28.83 10.86 -64.63
N GLN A 158 -27.54 11.09 -64.86
CA GLN A 158 -26.49 10.38 -64.16
C GLN A 158 -26.64 10.78 -62.71
N HIS A 159 -27.31 9.94 -61.92
CA HIS A 159 -27.22 10.01 -60.47
C HIS A 159 -25.73 9.88 -60.14
N THR A 160 -25.10 11.03 -59.91
CA THR A 160 -23.73 11.10 -59.46
C THR A 160 -23.77 10.54 -58.05
N TYR A 161 -23.32 9.30 -57.90
CA TYR A 161 -23.17 8.69 -56.60
C TYR A 161 -22.12 9.50 -55.83
N ASP A 162 -22.56 10.21 -54.80
CA ASP A 162 -21.64 10.92 -53.92
C ASP A 162 -21.13 9.94 -52.87
N LEU A 163 -19.83 9.66 -52.91
CA LEU A 163 -19.21 8.70 -52.00
C LEU A 163 -19.31 9.29 -50.58
N PRO A 164 -20.02 8.63 -49.67
CA PRO A 164 -20.21 9.15 -48.32
C PRO A 164 -18.84 9.37 -47.67
N LYS A 165 -18.72 10.44 -46.88
CA LYS A 165 -17.50 10.67 -46.09
C LYS A 165 -17.42 9.60 -45.00
N LEU A 166 -16.80 8.48 -45.33
CA LEU A 166 -16.57 7.37 -44.42
C LEU A 166 -15.54 7.75 -43.37
N TYR A 167 -15.66 7.10 -42.22
CA TYR A 167 -14.68 7.18 -41.15
C TYR A 167 -13.29 6.78 -41.63
N ARG A 168 -12.26 7.46 -41.13
CA ARG A 168 -10.84 7.08 -41.29
C ARG A 168 -10.22 6.81 -39.93
N THR A 169 -9.51 5.70 -39.81
CA THR A 169 -8.88 5.27 -38.54
C THR A 169 -7.81 6.21 -38.05
N GLU A 170 -7.17 6.88 -38.98
CA GLU A 170 -6.12 7.84 -38.74
C GLU A 170 -6.64 9.09 -38.00
N ASP A 171 -7.94 9.40 -38.07
CA ASP A 171 -8.54 10.58 -37.44
C ASP A 171 -8.77 10.38 -35.93
N TYR A 172 -8.83 9.13 -35.45
CA TYR A 172 -9.12 8.80 -34.04
C TYR A 172 -7.95 8.09 -33.34
N PHE A 173 -7.12 7.37 -34.10
CA PHE A 173 -5.91 6.71 -33.62
C PHE A 173 -4.68 7.21 -34.40
N PRO A 174 -4.16 8.41 -34.08
CA PRO A 174 -2.96 8.90 -34.73
C PRO A 174 -1.81 7.91 -34.53
N ARG A 175 -1.07 7.59 -35.60
CA ARG A 175 0.05 6.61 -35.63
C ARG A 175 1.19 6.90 -34.64
N ASN A 176 1.12 8.00 -33.89
CA ASN A 176 2.13 8.47 -32.96
C ASN A 176 1.99 7.86 -31.56
N TYR A 177 1.19 6.79 -31.37
CA TYR A 177 1.30 5.95 -30.17
C TYR A 177 2.63 5.18 -30.22
N VAL A 178 3.72 5.92 -29.98
CA VAL A 178 4.96 5.36 -29.48
C VAL A 178 4.62 4.84 -28.09
N GLY A 179 4.27 3.55 -28.01
CA GLY A 179 4.22 2.86 -26.73
C GLY A 179 5.54 3.17 -26.03
N THR A 180 5.46 3.89 -24.91
CA THR A 180 6.58 4.09 -24.01
C THR A 180 7.08 2.70 -23.67
N LYS A 181 8.17 2.30 -24.33
CA LYS A 181 8.83 1.05 -24.05
C LYS A 181 9.18 1.07 -22.58
N TYR A 182 8.80 0.01 -21.88
CA TYR A 182 9.32 -0.31 -20.56
C TYR A 182 10.84 -0.14 -20.59
N GLN A 183 11.33 0.94 -19.99
CA GLN A 183 12.73 1.14 -19.75
C GLN A 183 13.00 0.53 -18.38
N SER A 184 13.32 -0.77 -18.38
CA SER A 184 13.87 -1.44 -17.21
C SER A 184 15.20 -0.79 -16.86
N HIS A 185 15.28 -0.25 -15.64
CA HIS A 185 16.50 -0.13 -14.85
C HIS A 185 16.20 -0.65 -13.45
#